data_AF-A0A848IU59-F1
#
_entry.id   AF-A0A848IU59-F1
#
_cell.length_a   1.000
_cell.length_b   1.000
_cell.length_c   1.000
_cell.angle_alpha   90.00
_cell.angle_beta   90.00
_cell.angle_gamma   90.00
#
_symmetry.space_group_name_H-M   'P 1'
#
loop_
_entity.id
_entity.type
_entity.pdbx_description
1 polymer ?
#
loop_
_entity_poly.entity_id
_entity_poly.type
_entity_poly.pdbx_seq_one_letter_code
_entity_poly.pdbx_strand_id
1 'polypeptide(L)' 'MAILSIIRRWHFRDHVSLREIAKRLGVSRNTVRRYIRAGTVLPAYPERHSPSKLDGFAAKLAG' A
#
# COMPACT_ATOMS: atom_id res chain seq x y z
N MET A 1 4.39 -7.54 -4.85
CA MET A 1 3.58 -8.16 -3.78
C MET A 1 3.60 -7.24 -2.56
N ALA A 2 2.46 -6.63 -2.20
CA ALA A 2 2.40 -5.75 -1.04
C ALA A 2 2.32 -6.57 0.26
N ILE A 3 3.03 -6.13 1.32
CA ILE A 3 3.03 -6.78 2.65
C ILE A 3 1.60 -6.99 3.20
N LEU A 4 0.69 -6.07 2.89
CA LEU A 4 -0.73 -6.15 3.21
C LEU A 4 -1.44 -7.40 2.64
N SER A 5 -1.11 -7.78 1.41
CA SER A 5 -1.72 -8.93 0.73
C SER A 5 -1.33 -10.24 1.43
N ILE A 6 -0.08 -10.34 1.92
CA ILE A 6 0.42 -11.50 2.66
C ILE A 6 -0.29 -11.63 4.01
N ILE A 7 -0.34 -10.53 4.78
CA ILE A 7 -1.01 -10.50 6.09
C ILE A 7 -2.47 -10.94 5.99
N ARG A 8 -3.20 -10.46 4.97
CA ARG A 8 -4.60 -10.83 4.78
C ARG A 8 -4.79 -12.27 4.37
N ARG A 9 -3.98 -12.77 3.44
CA ARG A 9 -4.06 -14.17 3.02
C ARG A 9 -3.88 -15.08 4.22
N TRP A 10 -2.85 -14.84 5.02
CA TRP A 10 -2.58 -15.63 6.22
C TRP A 10 -3.71 -15.55 7.25
N HIS A 11 -4.28 -14.36 7.48
CA HIS A 11 -5.34 -14.21 8.48
C HIS A 11 -6.70 -14.76 8.03
N PHE A 12 -7.13 -14.46 6.80
CA PHE A 12 -8.47 -14.80 6.29
C PHE A 12 -8.55 -16.18 5.64
N ARG A 13 -7.47 -16.62 4.98
CA ARG A 13 -7.46 -17.88 4.21
C ARG A 13 -6.83 -19.01 5.02
N ASP A 14 -5.70 -18.73 5.66
CA ASP A 14 -4.93 -19.73 6.40
C ASP A 14 -5.24 -19.70 7.91
N HIS A 15 -6.15 -18.81 8.36
CA HIS A 15 -6.58 -18.61 9.76
C HIS A 15 -5.42 -18.48 10.76
N VAL A 16 -4.29 -17.95 10.31
CA VAL A 16 -3.08 -17.79 11.10
C VAL A 16 -3.28 -16.67 12.13
N SER A 17 -2.87 -16.91 13.37
CA SER A 17 -2.99 -15.92 14.44
C SER A 17 -2.19 -14.65 14.15
N LEU A 18 -2.71 -13.49 14.58
CA LEU A 18 -2.01 -12.19 14.43
C LEU A 18 -0.58 -12.20 15.01
N ARG A 19 -0.33 -13.01 16.04
CA ARG A 19 0.97 -13.13 16.70
C ARG A 19 1.97 -13.88 15.82
N GLU A 20 1.53 -14.95 15.19
CA GLU A 20 2.33 -15.76 14.27
C GLU A 20 2.70 -14.94 13.02
N ILE A 21 1.74 -14.20 12.46
CA ILE A 21 1.96 -13.27 11.34
C ILE A 21 3.00 -12.20 11.72
N ALA A 22 2.87 -11.60 12.91
CA ALA A 22 3.79 -10.61 13.43
C ALA A 22 5.21 -11.16 13.59
N LYS A 23 5.36 -12.38 14.12
CA LYS A 23 6.66 -13.05 14.30
C LYS A 23 7.36 -13.31 12.97
N ARG A 24 6.63 -13.76 11.95
CA ARG A 24 7.18 -14.07 10.62
C ARG A 24 7.59 -12.81 9.85
N LEU A 25 6.87 -11.71 10.03
CA LEU A 25 7.14 -10.43 9.35
C LEU A 25 8.08 -9.50 10.15
N GLY A 26 8.40 -9.83 11.40
CA GLY A 26 9.24 -8.97 12.25
C GLY A 26 8.58 -7.64 12.63
N VAL A 27 7.25 -7.55 12.57
CA VAL A 27 6.49 -6.33 12.88
C VAL A 27 5.70 -6.50 14.18
N SER A 28 5.29 -5.40 14.78
CA SER A 28 4.44 -5.47 15.97
C SER A 28 3.07 -6.09 15.65
N ARG A 29 2.48 -6.81 16.60
CA ARG A 29 1.08 -7.29 16.51
C ARG A 29 0.10 -6.15 16.23
N ASN A 30 0.37 -4.96 16.76
CA ASN A 30 -0.46 -3.77 16.56
C ASN A 30 -0.43 -3.31 15.10
N THR A 31 0.72 -3.42 14.44
CA THR A 31 0.88 -3.15 13.00
C THR A 31 0.01 -4.09 12.17
N VAL A 32 0.06 -5.40 12.46
CA VAL A 32 -0.79 -6.41 11.79
C VAL A 32 -2.28 -6.13 12.03
N ARG A 33 -2.68 -5.83 13.28
CA ARG A 33 -4.06 -5.50 13.63
C ARG A 33 -4.56 -4.24 12.90
N ARG A 34 -3.74 -3.18 12.86
CA ARG A 34 -4.04 -1.94 12.13
C ARG A 34 -4.25 -2.24 10.65
N TYR A 35 -3.38 -3.04 10.04
CA TYR A 35 -3.46 -3.37 8.62
C TYR A 35 -4.64 -4.25 8.21
N ILE A 36 -5.13 -5.11 9.11
CA ILE A 36 -6.36 -5.87 8.88
C ILE A 36 -7.59 -4.96 9.02
N ARG A 37 -7.61 -4.09 10.04
CA ARG A 37 -8.72 -3.16 10.27
C ARG A 37 -8.83 -2.05 9.24
N ALA A 38 -7.70 -1.51 8.78
CA ALA A 38 -7.66 -0.35 7.90
C ALA A 38 -8.22 -0.60 6.49
N GLY A 39 -8.65 -1.82 6.15
CA GLY A 39 -9.19 -2.09 4.82
C GLY A 39 -8.16 -1.83 3.73
N THR A 40 -8.54 -2.01 2.46
CA THR A 40 -7.68 -1.74 1.30
C THR A 40 -7.23 -0.28 1.31
N VAL A 41 -6.13 0.03 2.00
CA VAL A 41 -5.25 1.09 1.54
C VAL A 41 -4.61 0.52 0.29
N LEU A 42 -5.28 0.72 -0.86
CA LEU A 42 -4.55 0.77 -2.12
C LEU A 42 -3.33 1.63 -1.82
N PRO A 43 -2.09 1.21 -2.14
CA PRO A 43 -1.00 2.16 -2.16
C PRO A 43 -1.49 3.32 -3.05
N ALA A 44 -1.89 4.42 -2.41
CA ALA A 44 -2.27 5.63 -3.08
C ALA A 44 -0.95 6.17 -3.57
N TYR A 45 -0.55 5.66 -4.73
CA TYR A 45 0.57 6.23 -5.43
C TYR A 45 0.16 7.67 -5.71
N PRO A 46 0.95 8.68 -5.30
CA PRO A 46 0.69 10.03 -5.74
C PRO A 46 0.61 10.02 -7.27
N GLU A 47 -0.25 10.87 -7.82
CA GLU A 47 -0.39 11.01 -9.26
C GLU A 47 1.01 11.16 -9.88
N ARG A 48 1.30 10.37 -10.91
CA ARG A 48 2.59 10.46 -11.61
C ARG A 48 2.66 11.83 -12.26
N HIS A 49 3.29 12.79 -11.61
CA HIS A 49 3.82 13.97 -12.26
C HIS A 49 5.05 13.53 -13.05
N SER A 50 4.83 13.02 -14.27
CA SER A 50 5.89 12.95 -15.26
C SER A 50 6.08 14.37 -15.80
N PRO A 51 7.17 15.09 -15.45
CA PRO A 51 7.42 16.39 -16.06
C PRO A 51 7.59 16.18 -17.56
N SER A 52 6.66 16.70 -18.34
CA SER A 52 6.76 16.66 -19.79
C SER A 52 7.69 17.79 -20.21
N LYS A 53 8.52 17.57 -21.25
CA LYS A 53 9.35 18.65 -21.81
C LYS A 53 8.51 19.83 -22.33
N LEU A 54 7.20 19.66 -22.45
CA LEU A 54 6.25 20.65 -22.94
C LEU A 54 5.61 21.47 -21.81
N ASP A 55 5.84 21.11 -20.54
CA ASP A 55 5.24 21.81 -19.38
C ASP A 55 5.70 23.28 -19.32
N GLY A 56 6.93 23.58 -19.75
CA GLY A 56 7.44 24.95 -19.88
C GLY A 56 6.80 25.77 -21.00
N PHE A 57 6.10 25.12 -21.95
CA PHE A 57 5.45 25.75 -23.09
C PHE A 57 3.92 25.77 -22.98
N ALA A 58 3.35 25.32 -21.85
CA ALA A 58 1.91 25.22 -21.66
C ALA A 58 1.17 26.54 -21.92
N ALA A 59 1.74 27.67 -21.50
CA ALA A 59 1.18 29.00 -21.75
C ALA A 59 1.13 29.40 -23.24
N LYS A 60 1.98 28.79 -24.08
CA LYS A 60 2.06 29.08 -25.52
C LYS A 60 1.22 28.13 -26.37
N LEU A 61 0.89 26.95 -25.84
CA LEU A 61 0.08 25.92 -26.53
C LEU A 61 -1.42 26.05 -26.24
N ALA A 62 -1.81 26.83 -25.23
CA ALA A 62 -3.21 27.06 -24.86
C ALA A 62 -3.88 28.19 -25.68
N GLY A 63 -3.20 28.72 -26.69
CA GLY A 63 -3.66 29.80 -27.57
C GLY A 63 -4.04 29.31 -28.95
#